data_AF-A0A0V0GRX3-F1
#
_entry.id   AF-A0A0V0GRX3-F1
#
_cell.length_a   1.000
_cell.length_b   1.000
_cell.length_c   1.000
_cell.angle_alpha   90.00
_cell.angle_beta   90.00
_cell.angle_gamma   90.00
#
_symmetry.space_group_name_H-M   'P 1'
#
loop_
_entity.id
_entity.type
_entity.pdbx_description
1 polymer ?
#
loop_
_entity_poly.entity_id
_entity_poly.type
_entity_poly.pdbx_seq_one_letter_code
_entity_poly.pdbx_strand_id
1 'polypeptide(L)' 'MKDRGVKMQPGCSWITVENRVHVFLVGDTSHYETEVIHSLLGNLHMKMKRTGCPPVDDSSESSDATNDKEQIIQ' A
#
# COMPACT_ATOMS: atom_id res chain seq x y z
N MET A 1 -8.72 -7.98 11.18
CA MET A 1 -9.45 -6.69 11.16
C MET A 1 -10.93 -6.83 10.84
N LYS A 2 -11.34 -7.69 9.88
CA LYS A 2 -12.77 -7.91 9.56
C LYS A 2 -13.61 -8.41 10.74
N ASP A 3 -13.03 -9.22 11.63
CA ASP A 3 -13.79 -9.89 12.71
C ASP A 3 -13.96 -9.05 13.99
N ARG A 4 -13.35 -7.87 14.07
CA ARG A 4 -13.44 -6.98 15.25
C ARG A 4 -14.44 -5.82 15.09
N GLY A 5 -15.22 -5.80 14.00
CA GLY A 5 -16.21 -4.75 13.73
C GLY A 5 -15.62 -3.37 13.40
N VAL A 6 -14.29 -3.25 13.33
CA VAL A 6 -13.60 -1.99 12.99
C VAL A 6 -13.68 -1.76 11.48
N LYS A 7 -14.48 -0.77 11.06
CA LYS A 7 -14.47 -0.28 9.69
C LYS A 7 -13.21 0.55 9.46
N MET A 8 -12.25 0.00 8.74
CA MET A 8 -11.11 0.77 8.25
C MET A 8 -11.37 1.24 6.83
N GLN A 9 -10.98 2.48 6.54
CA GLN A 9 -10.91 2.95 5.16
C GLN A 9 -9.90 2.07 4.41
N PRO A 10 -10.23 1.59 3.19
CA PRO A 10 -9.26 0.86 2.40
C PRO A 10 -8.05 1.76 2.14
N GLY A 11 -6.85 1.17 2.18
CA GLY A 11 -5.65 1.89 1.74
C GLY A 11 -5.83 2.35 0.30
N CYS A 12 -5.38 3.56 0.00
CA CYS A 12 -5.34 4.10 -1.34
C CYS A 12 -3.91 4.50 -1.69
N SER A 13 -3.52 4.23 -2.92
CA SER A 13 -2.30 4.76 -3.52
C SER A 13 -2.62 5.31 -4.89
N TRP A 14 -1.75 6.15 -5.43
CA TRP A 14 -1.90 6.66 -6.78
C TRP A 14 -0.54 6.93 -7.42
N ILE A 15 -0.52 6.88 -8.75
CA ILE A 15 0.62 7.30 -9.55
C ILE A 15 0.14 8.29 -10.61
N THR A 16 1.06 9.11 -11.11
CA THR A 16 0.79 10.01 -12.23
C THR A 16 1.62 9.57 -13.43
N VAL A 17 0.95 9.29 -14.55
CA VAL A 17 1.56 8.88 -15.82
C VAL A 17 0.95 9.74 -16.92
N GLU A 18 1.77 10.37 -17.76
CA GLU A 18 1.30 11.22 -18.87
C GLU A 18 0.23 12.24 -18.45
N ASN A 19 0.43 12.87 -17.28
CA ASN A 19 -0.49 13.87 -16.72
C ASN A 19 -1.89 13.31 -16.35
N ARG A 20 -2.02 11.97 -16.25
CA ARG A 20 -3.20 11.26 -15.75
C ARG A 20 -2.91 10.64 -14.40
N VAL A 21 -3.86 10.76 -13.48
CA VAL A 21 -3.78 10.11 -12.16
C VAL A 21 -4.44 8.74 -12.23
N HIS A 22 -3.70 7.72 -11.82
CA HIS A 22 -4.19 6.35 -11.68
C HIS A 22 -4.25 6.03 -10.19
N VAL A 23 -5.45 5.78 -9.69
CA VAL A 23 -5.70 5.46 -8.27
C VAL A 23 -5.89 3.96 -8.12
N PHE A 24 -5.29 3.39 -7.09
CA PHE A 24 -5.40 1.98 -6.73
C PHE A 24 -5.89 1.86 -5.29
N LEU A 25 -6.93 1.05 -5.10
CA LEU A 25 -7.44 0.71 -3.78
C LEU A 25 -6.89 -0.65 -3.33
N VAL A 26 -6.85 -0.89 -2.02
CA VAL A 26 -6.53 -2.22 -1.49
C VAL A 26 -7.51 -3.25 -2.03
N GLY A 27 -6.99 -4.25 -2.76
CA GLY A 27 -7.77 -5.31 -3.38
C GLY A 27 -8.47 -4.91 -4.69
N ASP A 28 -8.08 -3.78 -5.29
CA ASP A 28 -8.60 -3.35 -6.59
C ASP A 28 -8.20 -4.32 -7.70
N THR A 29 -9.18 -4.71 -8.52
CA THR A 29 -9.02 -5.55 -9.71
C THR A 29 -9.72 -4.97 -10.93
N SER A 30 -10.13 -3.69 -10.86
CA SER A 30 -10.91 -3.02 -11.90
C SER A 30 -10.11 -2.72 -13.17
N HIS A 31 -8.77 -2.67 -13.08
CA HIS A 31 -7.90 -2.40 -14.22
C HIS A 31 -7.77 -3.62 -15.13
N TYR A 32 -7.90 -3.45 -16.44
CA TYR A 32 -7.80 -4.57 -17.41
C TYR A 32 -6.43 -5.27 -17.38
N GLU A 33 -5.38 -4.57 -16.96
CA GLU A 33 -4.03 -5.13 -16.79
C GLU A 33 -3.69 -5.56 -15.35
N THR A 34 -4.68 -5.71 -14.48
CA THR A 34 -4.49 -6.08 -13.06
C THR A 34 -3.51 -7.25 -12.90
N GLU A 35 -3.67 -8.33 -13.67
CA GLU A 35 -2.81 -9.51 -13.59
C GLU A 35 -1.32 -9.19 -13.90
N VAL A 36 -1.09 -8.35 -14.90
CA VAL A 36 0.26 -7.93 -15.31
C VAL A 36 0.89 -7.06 -14.23
N ILE A 37 0.14 -6.11 -13.69
CA ILE A 37 0.58 -5.21 -12.61
C ILE A 37 0.98 -6.03 -11.38
N HIS A 38 0.12 -6.94 -10.92
CA HIS A 38 0.42 -7.78 -9.75
C HIS A 38 1.62 -8.71 -9.98
N SER A 39 1.77 -9.26 -11.20
CA SER A 39 2.93 -10.08 -11.56
C SER A 39 4.23 -9.29 -11.52
N LEU A 40 4.22 -8.05 -12.04
CA LEU A 40 5.38 -7.16 -12.01
C LEU A 40 5.77 -6.79 -10.57
N LEU A 41 4.79 -6.43 -9.74
CA LEU A 41 5.00 -6.12 -8.32
C LEU A 41 5.57 -7.32 -7.56
N GLY A 42 5.07 -8.54 -7.81
CA GLY A 42 5.60 -9.76 -7.22
C GLY A 42 7.06 -10.02 -7.60
N ASN A 43 7.40 -9.82 -8.88
CA ASN A 43 8.77 -9.94 -9.37
C ASN A 43 9.70 -8.89 -8.75
N LEU A 44 9.23 -7.65 -8.63
CA LEU A 44 9.98 -6.57 -7.98
C LEU A 44 10.25 -6.90 -6.51
N HIS A 45 9.22 -7.35 -5.77
CA HIS A 45 9.35 -7.77 -4.38
C HIS A 45 10.36 -8.89 -4.20
N MET A 46 10.33 -9.90 -5.08
CA MET A 46 11.30 -10.99 -5.07
C MET A 46 12.73 -10.49 -5.31
N LYS A 47 12.94 -9.53 -6.21
CA LYS A 47 14.25 -8.91 -6.45
C LYS A 47 14.72 -8.13 -5.22
N MET A 48 13.85 -7.30 -4.63
CA MET A 48 14.16 -6.51 -3.43
C MET A 48 14.57 -7.39 -2.24
N LYS A 49 13.89 -8.52 -2.05
CA LYS A 49 14.27 -9.51 -1.02
C LYS A 49 15.66 -10.11 -1.25
N ARG A 50 16.03 -10.36 -2.51
CA ARG A 50 17.35 -10.94 -2.86
C ARG A 50 18.49 -9.94 -2.73
N THR A 51 18.23 -8.65 -2.92
CA THR A 51 19.25 -7.58 -2.83
C THR A 51 19.55 -7.14 -1.40
N GLY A 52 19.14 -7.92 -0.39
CA GLY A 52 19.49 -7.67 1.01
C GLY A 52 18.68 -6.56 1.67
N CYS A 53 17.44 -6.32 1.22
CA CYS A 53 16.50 -5.62 2.08
C CYS A 53 16.33 -6.49 3.34
N PRO A 54 16.74 -6.02 4.54
CA PRO A 54 16.53 -6.80 5.75
C PRO A 54 15.03 -7.07 5.88
N PRO A 55 14.63 -8.27 6.34
CA PRO A 55 13.23 -8.52 6.64
C PRO A 55 12.80 -7.45 7.64
N VAL A 56 11.93 -6.55 7.21
CA VAL A 56 11.17 -5.74 8.15
C VAL A 56 10.25 -6.76 8.81
N ASP A 57 10.61 -7.17 10.03
CA ASP A 57 9.79 -8.06 10.82
C ASP A 57 8.42 -7.39 11.00
N ASP A 58 7.41 -7.89 10.28
CA ASP A 58 5.99 -7.55 10.43
C ASP A 58 5.42 -7.99 11.82
N SER A 59 6.30 -8.23 12.79
CA SER A 59 5.98 -8.63 14.17
C SER A 59 6.08 -7.47 15.17
N SER A 60 6.38 -6.25 14.74
CA SER A 60 6.35 -5.09 15.63
C SER A 60 4.94 -4.48 15.66
N GLU A 61 4.17 -4.85 16.69
CA GLU A 61 3.13 -3.98 17.21
C GLU A 61 3.76 -2.62 17.54
N SER A 62 3.54 -1.60 16.71
CA SER A 62 3.85 -0.22 17.09
C SER A 62 2.72 0.31 17.98
N SER A 63 2.77 -0.02 19.27
CA SER A 63 2.22 0.87 20.29
C SER A 63 3.12 2.09 20.38
N ASP A 64 2.80 3.15 19.63
CA ASP A 64 2.78 4.53 20.11
C ASP A 64 2.46 5.47 18.95
N ALA A 65 1.16 5.80 18.81
CA ALA A 65 0.76 7.04 18.18
C ALA A 65 0.69 8.11 19.28
N THR A 66 1.82 8.75 19.58
CA THR A 66 1.75 10.08 20.16
C THR A 66 1.21 11.03 19.10
N ASN A 67 0.08 11.61 19.46
CA ASN A 67 -0.67 12.59 18.71
C ASN A 67 0.17 13.84 18.47
N ASP A 68 0.46 14.18 17.22
CA ASP A 68 0.71 15.55 16.81
C ASP A 68 0.08 15.85 15.44
N LYS A 69 -0.40 17.08 15.35
CA LYS A 69 -1.46 17.57 14.49
C LYS A 69 -0.83 18.43 13.41
N GLU A 70 -1.07 18.16 12.14
CA GLU A 70 -0.94 19.16 11.06
C GLU A 70 -2.15 19.00 10.13
N GLN A 71 -3.20 19.82 10.29
CA GLN A 71 -3.43 21.11 9.64
C GLN A 71 -3.31 21.10 8.11
N ILE A 72 -4.50 21.17 7.49
CA ILE A 72 -4.89 22.02 6.35
C ILE A 72 -3.99 21.97 5.11
N ILE A 73 -4.59 21.53 4.00
CA ILE A 73 -4.40 22.22 2.72
C ILE A 73 -5.81 22.49 2.17
N GLN A 74 -6.05 23.77 1.85
CA GLN A 74 -7.31 24.36 1.35
C GLN A 74 -7.88 23.68 0.10
#